data_AF-A0A2V9R0U1-F1
#
_entry.id   AF-A0A2V9R0U1-F1
#
_cell.length_a   1.000
_cell.length_b   1.000
_cell.length_c   1.000
_cell.angle_alpha   90.00
_cell.angle_beta   90.00
_cell.angle_gamma   90.00
#
_symmetry.space_group_name_H-M   'P 1'
#
loop_
_entity.id
_entity.type
_entity.pdbx_description
1 polymer ?
#
loop_
_entity_poly.entity_id
_entity_poly.type
_entity_poly.pdbx_seq_one_letter_code
_entity_poly.pdbx_strand_id
1 'polypeptide(L)'
;MALLTAHDLIQLALEISTTHFCKIAAMGVTIELQNLGDAELCREIAVGIEHALSEKTGDWRVSIVGSRATENWDTRVEGPNGFERSYTLSGAAGQHGPETIRKMILQLVSS
;
A
#
# COMPACT_ATOMS: atom_id res chain seq x y z
N MET A 1 27.48 17.78 -1.96
CA MET A 1 26.19 18.00 -1.27
C MET A 1 25.30 18.74 -2.25
N ALA A 2 24.44 18.03 -2.97
CA ALA A 2 23.61 18.65 -4.02
C ALA A 2 22.49 19.48 -3.36
N LEU A 3 22.37 20.75 -3.74
CA LEU A 3 21.26 21.61 -3.32
C LEU A 3 20.01 21.21 -4.10
N LEU A 4 18.96 20.78 -3.39
CA LEU A 4 17.62 20.61 -3.98
C LEU A 4 17.13 21.99 -4.44
N THR A 5 16.71 22.09 -5.70
CA THR A 5 16.27 23.37 -6.28
C THR A 5 14.83 23.67 -5.89
N ALA A 6 14.40 24.93 -5.99
CA ALA A 6 13.00 25.29 -5.75
C ALA A 6 12.03 24.47 -6.63
N HIS A 7 12.45 24.10 -7.84
CA HIS A 7 11.69 23.22 -8.74
C HIS A 7 11.56 21.79 -8.17
N ASP A 8 12.60 21.27 -7.53
CA ASP A 8 12.61 19.96 -6.85
C ASP A 8 11.63 19.94 -5.66
N LEU A 9 11.62 21.01 -4.86
CA LEU A 9 10.67 21.17 -3.76
C LEU A 9 9.21 21.31 -4.24
N ILE A 10 8.99 21.93 -5.40
CA ILE A 10 7.65 22.07 -5.99
C ILE A 10 7.18 20.75 -6.60
N GLN A 11 8.06 19.97 -7.25
CA GLN A 11 7.74 18.61 -7.69
C GLN A 11 7.41 17.72 -6.48
N LEU A 12 8.21 17.76 -5.42
CA LEU A 12 7.94 17.05 -4.18
C LEU A 12 6.58 17.47 -3.59
N ALA A 13 6.29 18.77 -3.49
CA ALA A 13 5.01 19.28 -2.98
C ALA A 13 3.81 18.88 -3.85
N LEU A 14 3.97 18.84 -5.18
CA LEU A 14 2.92 18.43 -6.11
C LEU A 14 2.71 16.91 -6.09
N GLU A 15 3.77 16.12 -5.89
CA GLU A 15 3.69 14.67 -5.64
C GLU A 15 2.99 14.36 -4.31
N ILE A 16 3.29 15.11 -3.25
CA ILE A 16 2.56 15.01 -1.97
C ILE A 16 1.08 15.42 -2.16
N SER A 17 0.80 16.44 -2.97
CA SER A 17 -0.55 16.94 -3.24
C SER A 17 -1.38 16.10 -4.23
N THR A 18 -0.75 15.29 -5.08
CA THR A 18 -1.39 14.36 -6.05
C THR A 18 -1.37 12.91 -5.54
N THR A 19 -1.18 12.73 -4.24
CA THR A 19 -1.32 11.40 -3.62
C THR A 19 -2.81 11.10 -3.51
N HIS A 20 -3.33 10.29 -4.44
CA HIS A 20 -4.65 9.67 -4.29
C HIS A 20 -4.56 8.72 -3.10
N PHE A 21 -4.91 9.23 -1.93
CA PHE A 21 -4.96 8.49 -0.68
C PHE A 21 -6.35 7.87 -0.56
N CYS A 22 -6.46 6.58 -0.85
CA CYS A 22 -7.68 5.83 -0.59
C CYS A 22 -7.54 5.18 0.79
N LYS A 23 -8.33 5.65 1.76
CA LYS A 23 -8.42 5.04 3.08
C LYS A 23 -9.74 4.33 3.25
N ILE A 24 -9.68 3.02 3.44
CA ILE A 24 -10.84 2.20 3.81
C ILE A 24 -10.66 1.77 5.26
N ALA A 25 -11.69 2.02 6.08
CA ALA A 25 -11.74 1.62 7.48
C ALA A 25 -12.98 0.76 7.69
N ALA A 26 -12.81 -0.55 7.66
CA ALA A 26 -13.80 -1.53 8.11
C ALA A 26 -13.43 -2.00 9.51
N MET A 27 -14.35 -2.67 10.21
CA MET A 27 -14.21 -3.02 11.64
C MET A 27 -12.89 -3.76 11.92
N GLY A 28 -11.88 -3.04 12.43
CA GLY A 28 -10.55 -3.58 12.72
C GLY A 28 -9.59 -3.67 11.52
N VAL A 29 -9.88 -3.09 10.35
CA VAL A 29 -8.96 -3.08 9.20
C VAL A 29 -8.83 -1.66 8.63
N THR A 30 -7.61 -1.14 8.61
CA THR A 30 -7.25 0.14 7.99
C THR A 30 -6.38 -0.11 6.77
N ILE A 31 -6.79 0.39 5.60
CA ILE A 31 -6.02 0.24 4.36
C ILE A 31 -5.64 1.63 3.85
N GLU A 32 -4.37 1.83 3.54
CA GLU A 32 -3.80 3.10 3.07
C GLU A 32 -3.10 2.86 1.73
N LEU A 33 -3.69 3.34 0.63
CA LEU A 33 -3.14 3.17 -0.73
C LEU A 33 -2.66 4.52 -1.26
N GLN A 34 -1.42 4.58 -1.75
CA GLN A 34 -0.78 5.82 -2.21
C GLN A 34 -0.02 5.61 -3.53
N ASN A 35 -0.21 6.50 -4.50
CA ASN A 35 0.56 6.51 -5.76
C ASN A 35 0.45 5.24 -6.63
N LEU A 36 -0.65 4.47 -6.52
CA LEU A 36 -0.92 3.33 -7.43
C LEU A 36 -1.39 3.77 -8.83
N GLY A 37 -1.86 5.02 -8.96
CA GLY A 37 -2.21 5.65 -10.24
C GLY A 37 -3.63 5.37 -10.76
N ASP A 38 -4.25 4.24 -10.40
CA ASP A 38 -5.59 3.85 -10.86
C ASP A 38 -6.58 3.65 -9.69
N ALA A 39 -7.75 4.30 -9.78
CA ALA A 39 -8.74 4.30 -8.71
C ALA A 39 -9.54 3.00 -8.63
N GLU A 40 -9.79 2.33 -9.75
CA GLU A 40 -10.46 1.02 -9.76
C GLU A 40 -9.55 -0.06 -9.18
N LEU A 41 -8.28 -0.06 -9.58
CA LEU A 41 -7.24 -0.94 -9.05
C LEU A 41 -7.07 -0.74 -7.55
N CYS A 42 -7.01 0.51 -7.07
CA CYS A 42 -7.02 0.81 -5.64
C CYS A 42 -8.22 0.17 -4.93
N ARG A 43 -9.42 0.31 -5.49
CA ARG A 43 -10.64 -0.26 -4.91
C ARG A 43 -10.58 -1.79 -4.88
N GLU A 44 -10.15 -2.43 -5.95
CA GLU A 44 -10.03 -3.89 -6.01
C GLU A 44 -9.01 -4.44 -5.02
N ILE A 45 -7.84 -3.79 -4.92
CA ILE A 45 -6.81 -4.12 -3.93
C ILE A 45 -7.37 -3.98 -2.51
N ALA A 46 -8.02 -2.84 -2.22
CA ALA A 46 -8.56 -2.58 -0.89
C ALA A 46 -9.64 -3.58 -0.49
N VAL A 47 -10.59 -3.90 -1.39
CA VAL A 47 -11.62 -4.92 -1.15
C VAL A 47 -10.97 -6.30 -0.92
N GLY A 48 -9.96 -6.65 -1.71
CA GLY A 48 -9.24 -7.91 -1.55
C GLY A 48 -8.53 -8.05 -0.20
N ILE A 49 -7.89 -6.98 0.27
CA ILE A 49 -7.19 -6.92 1.56
C ILE A 49 -8.18 -6.90 2.72
N GLU A 50 -9.25 -6.10 2.62
CA GLU A 50 -10.30 -6.04 3.63
C GLU A 50 -10.91 -7.42 3.84
N HIS A 51 -11.28 -8.11 2.75
CA HIS A 51 -11.83 -9.45 2.83
C HIS A 51 -10.84 -10.44 3.47
N ALA A 52 -9.55 -10.36 3.11
CA ALA A 52 -8.51 -11.22 3.66
C ALA A 52 -8.27 -11.03 5.16
N LEU A 53 -8.36 -9.79 5.65
CA LEU A 53 -8.10 -9.45 7.05
C LEU A 53 -9.37 -9.44 7.90
N SER A 54 -10.56 -9.36 7.30
CA SER A 54 -11.83 -9.46 8.01
C SER A 54 -12.01 -10.81 8.71
N GLU A 55 -11.33 -11.86 8.24
CA GLU A 55 -11.31 -13.18 8.88
C GLU A 55 -10.29 -13.28 10.04
N LYS A 56 -9.45 -12.25 10.24
CA LYS A 56 -8.42 -12.21 11.27
C LYS A 56 -8.89 -11.35 12.45
N THR A 57 -8.60 -11.82 13.67
CA THR A 57 -8.94 -11.07 14.89
C THR A 57 -7.95 -9.92 15.13
N GLY A 58 -8.45 -8.79 15.60
CA GLY A 58 -7.65 -7.62 16.03
C GLY A 58 -7.62 -6.48 15.01
N ASP A 59 -6.94 -5.40 15.37
CA ASP A 59 -6.75 -4.24 14.50
C ASP A 59 -5.56 -4.44 13.56
N TRP A 60 -5.85 -4.41 12.26
CA TRP A 60 -4.89 -4.54 11.19
C TRP A 60 -4.76 -3.24 10.43
N ARG A 61 -3.54 -2.93 10.00
CA ARG A 61 -3.25 -1.81 9.11
C ARG A 61 -2.39 -2.29 7.95
N VAL A 62 -2.80 -1.94 6.74
CA VAL A 62 -2.02 -2.23 5.53
C VAL A 62 -1.77 -0.92 4.79
N SER A 63 -0.50 -0.62 4.54
CA SER A 63 -0.08 0.52 3.72
C SER A 63 0.58 0.01 2.45
N ILE A 64 0.16 0.53 1.30
CA ILE A 64 0.79 0.27 0.00
C ILE A 64 1.15 1.60 -0.64
N VAL A 65 2.45 1.83 -0.82
CA VAL A 65 3.00 3.04 -1.40
C VAL A 65 3.66 2.68 -2.72
N GLY A 66 2.99 3.02 -3.82
CA GLY A 66 3.54 2.87 -5.15
C GLY A 66 4.58 3.92 -5.47
N SER A 67 5.58 3.54 -6.26
CA SER A 67 6.53 4.47 -6.88
C SER A 67 6.26 4.54 -8.38
N ARG A 68 5.94 5.74 -8.87
CA ARG A 68 5.87 6.02 -10.32
C ARG A 68 7.24 5.99 -11.00
N ALA A 69 8.32 6.17 -10.24
CA ALA A 69 9.68 6.23 -10.77
C ALA A 69 10.32 4.85 -10.93
N THR A 70 9.97 3.89 -10.07
CA THR A 70 10.67 2.59 -9.99
C THR A 70 9.76 1.39 -10.20
N GLU A 71 8.46 1.61 -10.42
CA GLU A 71 7.42 0.56 -10.49
C GLU A 71 7.51 -0.44 -9.32
N ASN A 72 8.10 -0.04 -8.20
CA ASN A 72 8.20 -0.85 -7.00
C ASN A 72 7.25 -0.26 -5.97
N TRP A 73 6.39 -1.10 -5.41
CA TRP A 73 5.45 -0.68 -4.37
C TRP A 73 5.92 -1.21 -3.03
N ASP A 74 6.06 -0.32 -2.06
CA ASP A 74 6.34 -0.71 -0.69
C ASP A 74 5.04 -1.07 0.01
N THR A 75 5.02 -2.22 0.67
CA THR A 75 3.87 -2.77 1.39
C THR A 75 4.26 -2.94 2.84
N ARG A 76 3.46 -2.41 3.76
CA ARG A 76 3.62 -2.57 5.21
C ARG A 76 2.34 -3.11 5.80
N VAL A 77 2.45 -4.17 6.59
CA VAL A 77 1.35 -4.81 7.32
C VAL A 77 1.64 -4.74 8.79
N GLU A 78 0.74 -4.12 9.53
CA GLU A 78 0.79 -3.98 10.98
C GLU A 78 -0.44 -4.67 11.56
N GLY A 79 -0.27 -5.33 12.69
CA GLY A 79 -1.31 -6.12 13.32
C GLY A 79 -1.23 -6.10 14.85
N PRO A 80 -2.16 -6.80 15.52
CA PRO A 80 -2.18 -6.87 16.97
C PRO A 80 -0.90 -7.51 17.51
N ASN A 81 -0.61 -7.26 18.80
CA ASN A 81 0.57 -7.79 19.51
C ASN A 81 1.93 -7.32 18.94
N GLY A 82 1.97 -6.16 18.29
CA GLY A 82 3.19 -5.61 17.71
C GLY A 82 3.64 -6.32 16.43
N PHE A 83 2.72 -7.01 15.74
CA PHE A 83 2.99 -7.61 14.45
C PHE A 83 3.33 -6.52 13.43
N GLU A 84 4.46 -6.66 12.76
CA GLU A 84 4.89 -5.78 11.68
C GLU A 84 5.67 -6.57 10.62
N ARG A 85 5.26 -6.43 9.35
CA ARG A 85 5.96 -6.98 8.20
C ARG A 85 5.95 -5.99 7.04
N SER A 86 7.11 -5.74 6.46
CA SER A 86 7.27 -4.95 5.25
C SER A 86 7.72 -5.82 4.08
N TYR A 87 7.24 -5.53 2.88
CA TYR A 87 7.58 -6.23 1.65
C TYR A 87 7.55 -5.28 0.45
N THR A 88 8.47 -5.45 -0.49
CA THR A 88 8.51 -4.67 -1.72
C THR A 88 7.96 -5.49 -2.88
N LEU A 89 6.81 -5.07 -3.42
CA LEU A 89 6.22 -5.61 -4.64
C LEU A 89 6.95 -5.00 -5.84
N SER A 90 7.43 -5.83 -6.76
CA SER A 90 8.09 -5.37 -7.98
C SER A 90 7.14 -5.50 -9.18
N GLY A 91 6.91 -4.38 -9.87
CA GLY A 91 6.08 -4.33 -11.08
C GLY A 91 6.61 -5.21 -12.21
N ALA A 92 7.93 -5.33 -12.34
CA ALA A 92 8.59 -6.21 -13.30
C ALA A 92 8.25 -7.71 -13.10
N ALA A 93 7.86 -8.10 -11.89
CA ALA A 93 7.43 -9.46 -11.57
C ALA A 93 5.90 -9.65 -11.70
N GLY A 94 5.16 -8.66 -12.21
CA GLY A 94 3.70 -8.70 -12.34
C GLY A 94 2.96 -8.67 -10.99
N GLN A 95 3.61 -8.19 -9.93
CA GLN A 95 3.08 -8.26 -8.56
C GLN A 95 2.05 -7.17 -8.23
N HIS A 96 1.75 -6.27 -9.17
CA HIS A 96 0.76 -5.20 -8.98
C HIS A 96 -0.69 -5.67 -9.16
N GLY A 97 -0.91 -6.95 -9.46
CA GLY A 97 -2.26 -7.52 -9.57
C GLY A 97 -2.96 -7.62 -8.21
N PRO A 98 -4.25 -7.26 -8.11
CA PRO A 98 -4.99 -7.24 -6.84
C PRO A 98 -5.03 -8.61 -6.16
N GLU A 99 -5.20 -9.68 -6.94
CA GLU A 99 -5.18 -11.05 -6.41
C GLU A 99 -3.82 -11.47 -5.85
N THR A 100 -2.73 -11.07 -6.50
CA THR A 100 -1.36 -11.36 -6.06
C THR A 100 -1.06 -10.67 -4.74
N ILE A 101 -1.42 -9.38 -4.63
CA ILE A 101 -1.27 -8.59 -3.40
C ILE A 101 -2.08 -9.23 -2.27
N ARG A 102 -3.36 -9.57 -2.52
CA ARG A 102 -4.21 -10.25 -1.53
C ARG A 102 -3.57 -11.53 -1.01
N LYS A 103 -3.13 -12.42 -1.90
CA LYS A 103 -2.50 -13.70 -1.51
C LYS A 103 -1.24 -13.46 -0.69
N MET A 104 -0.42 -12.48 -1.07
CA MET A 104 0.79 -12.14 -0.34
C MET A 104 0.50 -11.65 1.07
N ILE A 105 -0.47 -10.74 1.24
CA ILE A 105 -0.89 -10.25 2.56
C ILE A 105 -1.36 -11.42 3.43
N LEU A 106 -2.19 -12.32 2.90
CA LEU A 106 -2.65 -13.51 3.61
C LEU A 106 -1.50 -14.42 4.08
N GLN A 107 -0.47 -14.60 3.25
CA GLN A 107 0.72 -15.37 3.63
C GLN A 107 1.51 -14.67 4.75
N LEU A 108 1.66 -13.35 4.68
CA LEU A 108 2.37 -12.59 5.72
C LEU A 108 1.68 -12.70 7.09
N VAL A 109 0.35 -12.60 7.14
CA VAL A 109 -0.43 -12.62 8.41
C VAL A 109 -0.78 -14.02 8.90
N SER A 110 -0.37 -15.07 8.19
CA SER A 110 -0.60 -16.47 8.57
C SER A 110 0.69 -17.22 8.94
N SER A 111 1.82 -16.51 8.94
CA SER A 111 3.15 -17.05 9.27
C SER A 111 3.48 -16.95 10.76
#